data_AF-A0A1H0CKW8-F1
#
_entry.id   AF-A0A1H0CKW8-F1
#
_cell.length_a   1.000
_cell.length_b   1.000
_cell.length_c   1.000
_cell.angle_alpha   90.00
_cell.angle_beta   90.00
_cell.angle_gamma   90.00
#
_symmetry.space_group_name_H-M   'P 1'
#
loop_
_entity.id
_entity.type
_entity.pdbx_description
1 polymer ?
#
loop_
_entity_poly.entity_id
_entity_poly.type
_entity_poly.pdbx_seq_one_letter_code
_entity_poly.pdbx_strand_id
1 'polypeptide(L)'
;MSNVWERFTKTIREDMEKLSGTSVKEAVKAQSNEQEKKAGKIDRQLREQKQLIRQFEKEKDEVDVMIASRKRQLHLAKEEGEEKLAEFAEKDLAAYEKQGERLERMIHAAKEQQMELEHMFQEMTHQLKERKLEQLEIQGKEKAASLRQEMRAMNAGKEAPAAPEAESPGDMHDLERQLLLLEKRHAPKENPADYMK
;
A
#
# COMPACT_ATOMS: atom_id res chain seq x y z
N MET A 1 -12.49 20.90 -2.81
CA MET A 1 -11.15 20.84 -3.42
C MET A 1 -11.07 19.51 -4.16
N SER A 2 -11.05 19.50 -5.49
CA SER A 2 -10.92 18.24 -6.22
C SER A 2 -9.49 17.73 -6.06
N ASN A 3 -9.34 16.68 -5.26
CA ASN A 3 -8.05 16.06 -4.98
C ASN A 3 -7.42 15.66 -6.31
N VAL A 4 -6.12 15.90 -6.47
CA VAL A 4 -5.33 15.46 -7.63
C VAL A 4 -5.59 13.99 -7.97
N TRP A 5 -5.92 13.21 -6.94
CA TRP A 5 -6.34 11.81 -7.02
C TRP A 5 -7.73 11.59 -7.66
N GLU A 6 -8.72 12.43 -7.39
CA GLU A 6 -10.03 12.38 -8.08
C GLU A 6 -9.86 12.68 -9.56
N ARG A 7 -8.96 13.61 -9.91
CA ARG A 7 -8.64 13.90 -11.31
C ARG A 7 -7.95 12.71 -11.97
N PHE A 8 -6.96 12.13 -11.31
CA PHE A 8 -6.25 10.96 -11.81
C PHE A 8 -7.17 9.74 -12.00
N THR A 9 -8.01 9.45 -11.01
CA THR A 9 -8.99 8.35 -11.11
C THR A 9 -10.06 8.63 -12.14
N LYS A 10 -10.49 9.88 -12.31
CA LYS A 10 -11.45 10.28 -13.33
C LYS A 10 -10.88 10.16 -14.74
N THR A 11 -9.63 10.60 -14.97
CA THR A 11 -8.95 10.45 -16.26
C THR A 11 -8.76 8.96 -16.62
N ILE A 12 -8.40 8.12 -15.64
CA ILE A 12 -8.27 6.68 -15.88
C ILE A 12 -9.63 6.02 -16.15
N ARG A 13 -10.70 6.45 -15.45
CA ARG A 13 -12.07 5.96 -15.68
C ARG A 13 -12.61 6.37 -17.05
N GLU A 14 -12.34 7.60 -17.49
CA GLU A 14 -12.70 8.12 -18.81
C GLU A 14 -11.95 7.40 -19.95
N ASP A 15 -10.69 7.00 -19.74
CA ASP A 15 -9.96 6.15 -20.69
C ASP A 15 -10.49 4.70 -20.73
N MET A 16 -11.17 4.26 -19.68
CA MET A 16 -11.71 2.90 -19.56
C MET A 16 -13.12 2.75 -20.15
N GLU A 17 -13.97 3.78 -20.09
CA GLU A 17 -15.26 3.79 -20.80
C GLU A 17 -15.07 3.65 -22.32
N LYS A 18 -13.90 4.04 -22.84
CA LYS A 18 -13.50 3.83 -24.24
C LYS A 18 -13.09 2.38 -24.57
N LEU A 19 -12.91 1.51 -23.58
CA LEU A 19 -12.47 0.11 -23.73
C LEU A 19 -13.61 -0.91 -23.44
N SER A 20 -14.88 -0.49 -23.59
CA SER A 20 -16.11 -1.18 -23.15
C SER A 20 -16.46 -2.53 -23.82
N GLY A 21 -15.47 -3.30 -24.27
CA GLY A 21 -15.63 -4.67 -24.79
C GLY A 21 -15.12 -5.80 -23.88
N THR A 22 -14.60 -5.50 -22.69
CA THR A 22 -13.98 -6.50 -21.77
C THR A 22 -14.83 -6.77 -20.53
N SER A 23 -14.74 -7.98 -19.97
CA SER A 23 -15.52 -8.37 -18.79
C SER A 23 -15.16 -7.49 -17.58
N VAL A 24 -16.12 -7.23 -16.69
CA VAL A 24 -15.92 -6.39 -15.48
C VAL A 24 -14.70 -6.86 -14.67
N LYS A 25 -14.48 -8.18 -14.61
CA LYS A 25 -13.31 -8.80 -13.98
C LYS A 25 -11.98 -8.42 -14.61
N GLU A 26 -11.89 -8.46 -15.94
CA GLU A 26 -10.67 -8.12 -16.67
C GLU A 26 -10.35 -6.64 -16.53
N ALA A 27 -11.36 -5.77 -16.55
CA ALA A 27 -11.22 -4.34 -16.33
C ALA A 27 -10.67 -4.03 -14.92
N VAL A 28 -11.27 -4.60 -13.87
CA VAL A 28 -10.82 -4.40 -12.47
C VAL A 28 -9.42 -4.99 -12.24
N LYS A 29 -9.10 -6.13 -12.87
CA LYS A 29 -7.76 -6.74 -12.79
C LYS A 29 -6.70 -5.88 -13.48
N ALA A 30 -6.99 -5.39 -14.69
CA ALA A 30 -6.10 -4.50 -15.43
C ALA A 30 -5.83 -3.21 -14.64
N GLN A 31 -6.88 -2.60 -14.07
CA GLN A 31 -6.79 -1.40 -13.25
C GLN A 31 -5.86 -1.61 -12.03
N SER A 32 -6.06 -2.69 -11.27
CA SER A 32 -5.22 -2.96 -10.10
C SER A 32 -3.77 -3.19 -10.46
N ASN A 33 -3.48 -3.93 -11.55
CA ASN A 33 -2.11 -4.17 -11.99
C ASN A 33 -1.41 -2.85 -12.38
N GLU A 34 -2.12 -1.92 -13.01
CA GLU A 34 -1.58 -0.62 -13.35
C GLU A 34 -1.32 0.25 -12.10
N GLN A 35 -2.26 0.26 -11.16
CA GLN A 35 -2.11 0.96 -9.89
C GLN A 35 -0.95 0.40 -9.06
N GLU A 36 -0.74 -0.92 -9.04
CA GLU A 36 0.43 -1.55 -8.39
C GLU A 36 1.76 -1.13 -9.03
N LYS A 37 1.83 -1.10 -10.37
CA LYS A 37 3.02 -0.61 -11.08
C LYS A 37 3.31 0.85 -10.74
N LYS A 38 2.28 1.69 -10.70
CA LYS A 38 2.39 3.10 -10.31
C LYS A 38 2.86 3.24 -8.87
N ALA A 39 2.33 2.43 -7.95
CA ALA A 39 2.75 2.40 -6.56
C ALA A 39 4.23 2.02 -6.40
N GLY A 40 4.70 1.01 -7.12
CA GLY A 40 6.13 0.63 -7.11
C GLY A 40 7.05 1.75 -7.60
N LYS A 41 6.61 2.55 -8.59
CA LYS A 41 7.36 3.74 -9.04
C LYS A 41 7.41 4.83 -7.98
N ILE A 42 6.28 5.14 -7.35
CA ILE A 42 6.19 6.17 -6.31
C ILE A 42 7.04 5.78 -5.10
N ASP A 43 6.98 4.52 -4.68
CA ASP A 43 7.81 3.97 -3.59
C ASP A 43 9.31 4.14 -3.85
N ARG A 44 9.74 3.91 -5.10
CA ARG A 44 11.12 4.17 -5.51
C ARG A 44 11.47 5.67 -5.44
N GLN A 45 10.61 6.54 -5.96
CA GLN A 45 10.84 7.99 -5.94
C GLN A 45 10.89 8.55 -4.51
N LEU A 46 10.04 8.05 -3.61
CA LEU A 46 10.07 8.38 -2.18
C LEU A 46 11.40 8.01 -1.53
N ARG A 47 11.95 6.83 -1.86
CA ARG A 47 13.28 6.43 -1.36
C ARG A 47 14.39 7.33 -1.91
N GLU A 48 14.34 7.67 -3.19
CA GLU A 48 15.29 8.59 -3.83
C GLU A 48 15.22 9.98 -3.18
N GLN A 49 14.03 10.49 -2.86
CA GLN A 49 13.86 11.77 -2.15
C GLN A 49 14.43 11.72 -0.72
N LYS A 50 14.25 10.62 0.03
CA LYS A 50 14.93 10.43 1.33
C LYS A 50 16.44 10.48 1.20
N GLN A 51 17.00 9.87 0.15
CA GLN A 51 18.44 9.89 -0.10
C GLN A 51 18.93 11.30 -0.40
N LEU A 52 18.17 12.07 -1.19
CA LEU A 52 18.50 13.46 -1.49
C LEU A 52 18.50 14.34 -0.22
N ILE A 53 17.52 14.16 0.69
CA ILE A 53 17.49 14.86 1.97
C ILE A 53 18.76 14.56 2.79
N ARG A 54 19.17 13.29 2.87
CA ARG A 54 20.42 12.91 3.56
C ARG A 54 21.66 13.54 2.94
N GLN A 55 21.69 13.73 1.62
CA GLN A 55 22.78 14.43 0.95
C GLN A 55 22.81 15.91 1.32
N PHE A 56 21.66 16.59 1.40
CA PHE A 56 21.60 17.97 1.88
C PHE A 56 22.03 18.10 3.34
N GLU A 57 21.63 17.15 4.21
CA GLU A 57 22.07 17.12 5.60
C GLU A 57 23.59 16.97 5.70
N LYS A 58 24.18 16.06 4.92
CA LYS A 58 25.64 15.89 4.88
C LYS A 58 26.35 17.16 4.41
N GLU A 59 25.88 17.80 3.35
CA GLU A 59 26.43 19.07 2.87
C GLU A 59 26.32 20.16 3.94
N LYS A 60 25.21 20.18 4.70
CA LYS A 60 25.03 21.13 5.80
C LYS A 60 26.05 20.90 6.92
N ASP A 61 26.30 19.64 7.30
CA ASP A 61 27.32 19.30 8.28
C ASP A 61 28.72 19.78 7.82
N GLU A 62 29.04 19.59 6.53
CA GLU A 62 30.31 20.06 5.95
C GLU A 62 30.43 21.59 6.00
N VAL A 63 29.35 22.32 5.67
CA VAL A 63 29.30 23.79 5.78
C VAL A 63 29.45 24.26 7.23
N ASP A 64 28.83 23.57 8.19
CA ASP A 64 28.92 23.91 9.61
C ASP A 64 30.35 23.76 10.15
N VAL A 65 31.07 22.73 9.70
CA VAL A 65 32.50 22.57 10.00
C VAL A 65 33.32 23.73 9.40
N MET A 66 33.02 24.15 8.18
CA MET A 66 33.70 25.30 7.55
C MET A 66 33.43 26.61 8.30
N ILE A 67 32.18 26.85 8.71
CA ILE A 67 31.78 28.00 9.55
C ILE A 67 32.59 28.00 10.86
N ALA A 68 32.64 26.88 11.57
CA ALA A 68 33.36 26.77 12.83
C ALA A 68 34.87 27.03 12.65
N SER A 69 35.47 26.45 11.60
CA SER A 69 36.87 26.68 11.25
C SER A 69 37.15 28.14 10.95
N ARG A 70 36.30 28.79 10.13
CA ARG A 70 36.50 30.18 9.73
C ARG A 70 36.27 31.15 10.88
N LYS A 71 35.33 30.87 11.79
CA LYS A 71 35.16 31.61 13.07
C LYS A 71 36.44 31.60 13.90
N ARG A 72 37.08 30.43 14.03
CA ARG A 72 38.35 30.31 14.76
C ARG A 72 39.48 31.08 14.08
N GLN A 73 39.62 30.98 12.77
CA GLN A 73 40.65 31.70 12.01
C GLN A 73 40.46 33.22 12.07
N LEU A 74 39.21 33.68 12.00
CA LEU A 74 38.88 35.10 12.19
C LEU A 74 39.30 35.61 13.57
N HIS A 75 38.99 34.85 14.62
CA HIS A 75 39.36 35.20 15.98
C HIS A 75 40.88 35.34 16.14
N LEU A 76 41.64 34.36 15.66
CA LEU A 76 43.11 34.39 15.69
C LEU A 76 43.69 35.57 14.89
N ALA A 77 43.17 35.83 13.68
CA ALA A 77 43.63 36.96 12.86
C ALA A 77 43.39 38.31 13.55
N LYS A 78 42.27 38.45 14.29
CA LYS A 78 42.00 39.64 15.09
C LYS A 78 42.93 39.78 16.29
N GLU A 79 43.26 38.68 16.96
CA GLU A 79 44.18 38.68 18.11
C GLU A 79 45.61 39.07 17.69
N GLU A 80 46.07 38.59 16.53
CA GLU A 80 47.40 38.88 15.99
C GLU A 80 47.48 40.24 15.26
N GLY A 81 46.36 40.97 15.15
CA GLY A 81 46.31 42.27 14.45
C GLY A 81 46.43 42.17 12.93
N GLU A 82 46.22 40.99 12.35
CA GLU A 82 46.30 40.72 10.91
C GLU A 82 44.99 41.12 10.20
N GLU A 83 44.74 42.43 10.07
CA GLU A 83 43.48 42.99 9.59
C GLU A 83 43.02 42.45 8.22
N LYS A 84 43.95 42.25 7.28
CA LYS A 84 43.62 41.71 5.95
C LYS A 84 43.13 40.26 6.00
N LEU A 85 43.72 39.45 6.89
CA LEU A 85 43.29 38.06 7.10
C LEU A 85 41.95 38.01 7.82
N ALA A 86 41.73 38.92 8.78
CA ALA A 86 40.45 39.06 9.46
C ALA A 86 39.33 39.45 8.48
N GLU A 87 39.53 40.46 7.64
CA GLU A 87 38.55 40.86 6.62
C GLU A 87 38.23 39.73 5.63
N PHE A 88 39.24 38.98 5.19
CA PHE A 88 39.04 37.83 4.32
C PHE A 88 38.19 36.76 5.02
N ALA A 89 38.53 36.42 6.27
CA ALA A 89 37.81 35.42 7.04
C ALA A 89 36.37 35.83 7.34
N GLU A 90 36.09 37.11 7.57
CA GLU A 90 34.73 37.63 7.74
C GLU A 90 33.87 37.45 6.49
N LYS A 91 34.42 37.79 5.31
CA LYS A 91 33.69 37.64 4.03
C LYS A 91 33.37 36.18 3.73
N ASP A 92 34.35 35.29 3.91
CA ASP A 92 34.17 33.85 3.73
C ASP A 92 33.16 33.28 4.74
N LEU A 93 33.24 33.70 6.00
CA LEU A 93 32.31 33.29 7.04
C LEU A 93 30.88 33.67 6.69
N ALA A 94 30.64 34.92 6.27
CA ALA A 94 29.32 35.38 5.86
C ALA A 94 28.78 34.60 4.65
N ALA A 95 29.64 34.21 3.71
CA ALA A 95 29.26 33.38 2.57
C ALA A 95 28.83 31.97 3.01
N TYR A 96 29.60 31.33 3.89
CA TYR A 96 29.26 30.01 4.43
C TYR A 96 27.99 30.04 5.28
N GLU A 97 27.80 31.05 6.14
CA GLU A 97 26.57 31.20 6.94
C GLU A 97 25.34 31.33 6.04
N LYS A 98 25.41 32.14 4.97
CA LYS A 98 24.34 32.25 3.97
C LYS A 98 24.06 30.92 3.26
N GLN A 99 25.10 30.15 2.94
CA GLN A 99 24.95 28.81 2.34
C GLN A 99 24.28 27.85 3.33
N GLY A 100 24.70 27.88 4.60
CA GLY A 100 24.12 27.09 5.68
C GLY A 100 22.63 27.35 5.87
N GLU A 101 22.22 28.62 5.96
CA GLU A 101 20.80 29.02 6.05
C GLU A 101 19.98 28.58 4.83
N ARG A 102 20.58 28.56 3.65
CA ARG A 102 19.91 28.08 2.43
C ARG A 102 19.70 26.57 2.49
N LEU A 103 20.72 25.80 2.88
CA LEU A 103 20.63 24.36 3.05
C LEU A 103 19.61 23.97 4.12
N GLU A 104 19.59 24.66 5.26
CA GLU A 104 18.58 24.47 6.32
C GLU A 104 17.15 24.62 5.80
N ARG A 105 16.87 25.69 5.06
CA ARG A 105 15.55 25.92 4.45
C ARG A 105 15.19 24.83 3.44
N MET A 106 16.15 24.40 2.62
CA MET A 106 15.94 23.32 1.65
C MET A 106 15.65 21.98 2.33
N ILE A 107 16.38 21.64 3.40
CA ILE A 107 16.17 20.43 4.19
C ILE A 107 14.79 20.45 4.83
N HIS A 108 14.40 21.57 5.46
CA HIS A 108 13.10 21.71 6.09
C HIS A 108 11.96 21.50 5.10
N ALA A 109 11.97 22.26 3.99
CA ALA A 109 10.94 22.14 2.96
C ALA A 109 10.89 20.73 2.35
N ALA A 110 12.05 20.10 2.12
CA ALA A 110 12.10 18.74 1.59
C ALA A 110 11.55 17.70 2.58
N LYS A 111 11.79 17.86 3.89
CA LYS A 111 11.24 16.98 4.93
C LYS A 111 9.73 17.11 5.06
N GLU A 112 9.19 18.33 4.98
CA GLU A 112 7.73 18.55 5.00
C GLU A 112 7.07 17.88 3.79
N GLN A 113 7.61 18.09 2.59
CA GLN A 113 7.12 17.44 1.37
C GLN A 113 7.24 15.91 1.45
N GLN A 114 8.34 15.40 1.99
CA GLN A 114 8.55 13.95 2.17
C GLN A 114 7.46 13.35 3.08
N MET A 115 7.11 14.03 4.17
CA MET A 115 6.07 13.57 5.10
C MET A 115 4.69 13.57 4.44
N GLU A 116 4.35 14.61 3.69
CA GLU A 116 3.10 14.69 2.94
C GLU A 116 3.00 13.55 1.91
N LEU A 117 4.06 13.32 1.14
CA LEU A 117 4.08 12.26 0.13
C LEU A 117 4.01 10.86 0.74
N GLU A 118 4.60 10.65 1.92
CA GLU A 118 4.49 9.39 2.66
C GLU A 118 3.07 9.12 3.13
N HIS A 119 2.38 10.14 3.65
CA HIS A 119 0.99 10.02 4.05
C HIS A 119 0.10 9.65 2.86
N MET A 120 0.24 10.38 1.74
CA MET A 120 -0.49 10.09 0.50
C MET A 120 -0.19 8.69 -0.05
N PHE A 121 1.08 8.25 0.04
CA PHE A 121 1.46 6.92 -0.39
C PHE A 121 0.83 5.84 0.49
N GLN A 122 0.79 6.05 1.81
CA GLN A 122 0.14 5.13 2.73
C GLN A 122 -1.36 5.00 2.42
N GLU A 123 -2.09 6.10 2.22
CA GLU A 123 -3.49 6.09 1.80
C GLU A 123 -3.69 5.28 0.51
N MET A 124 -2.85 5.51 -0.50
CA MET A 124 -2.88 4.76 -1.74
C MET A 124 -2.64 3.25 -1.51
N THR A 125 -1.76 2.86 -0.57
CA THR A 125 -1.55 1.45 -0.25
C THR A 125 -2.77 0.80 0.40
N HIS A 126 -3.54 1.53 1.20
CA HIS A 126 -4.80 1.05 1.77
C HIS A 126 -5.83 0.82 0.67
N GLN A 127 -5.99 1.77 -0.24
CA GLN A 127 -6.90 1.64 -1.38
C GLN A 127 -6.52 0.46 -2.30
N LEU A 128 -5.23 0.21 -2.53
CA LEU A 128 -4.79 -0.98 -3.27
C LEU A 128 -5.20 -2.28 -2.58
N LYS A 129 -5.19 -2.34 -1.24
CA LYS A 129 -5.68 -3.50 -0.49
C LYS A 129 -7.19 -3.66 -0.65
N GLU A 130 -7.94 -2.55 -0.57
CA GLU A 130 -9.39 -2.56 -0.82
C GLU A 130 -9.72 -3.08 -2.22
N ARG A 131 -9.00 -2.62 -3.25
CA ARG A 131 -9.17 -3.11 -4.63
C ARG A 131 -8.92 -4.61 -4.77
N LYS A 132 -7.95 -5.17 -4.03
CA LYS A 132 -7.72 -6.62 -4.01
C LYS A 132 -8.86 -7.36 -3.34
N LEU A 133 -9.46 -6.82 -2.28
CA LEU A 133 -10.65 -7.40 -1.67
C LEU A 133 -11.84 -7.38 -2.64
N GLU A 134 -12.07 -6.27 -3.33
CA GLU A 134 -13.11 -6.17 -4.38
C GLU A 134 -12.93 -7.25 -5.47
N GLN A 135 -11.68 -7.49 -5.91
CA GLN A 135 -11.40 -8.56 -6.87
C GLN A 135 -11.75 -9.94 -6.35
N LEU A 136 -11.41 -10.24 -5.09
CA LEU A 136 -11.75 -11.51 -4.46
C LEU A 136 -13.27 -11.69 -4.34
N GLU A 137 -13.98 -10.64 -3.97
CA GLU A 137 -15.45 -10.68 -3.90
C GLU A 137 -16.10 -10.94 -5.26
N ILE A 138 -15.64 -10.27 -6.32
CA ILE A 138 -16.15 -10.49 -7.69
C ILE A 138 -15.90 -11.94 -8.10
N GLN A 139 -14.69 -12.45 -7.88
CA GLN A 139 -14.36 -13.86 -8.16
C GLN A 139 -15.23 -14.83 -7.36
N GLY A 140 -15.49 -14.56 -6.09
CA GLY A 140 -16.36 -15.36 -5.24
C GLY A 140 -17.81 -15.38 -5.74
N LYS A 141 -18.36 -14.22 -6.10
CA LYS A 141 -19.72 -14.07 -6.66
C LYS A 141 -19.86 -14.81 -7.99
N GLU A 142 -18.88 -14.68 -8.89
CA GLU A 142 -18.85 -15.42 -10.16
C GLU A 142 -18.78 -16.94 -9.94
N LYS A 143 -17.90 -17.41 -9.06
CA LYS A 143 -17.77 -18.83 -8.75
C LYS A 143 -19.08 -19.39 -8.20
N ALA A 144 -19.71 -18.68 -7.26
CA ALA A 144 -21.01 -19.06 -6.73
C ALA A 144 -22.10 -19.07 -7.81
N ALA A 145 -22.13 -18.09 -8.70
CA ALA A 145 -23.07 -18.04 -9.81
C ALA A 145 -22.89 -19.21 -10.79
N SER A 146 -21.64 -19.52 -11.16
CA SER A 146 -21.30 -20.67 -12.02
C SER A 146 -21.75 -21.99 -11.40
N LEU A 147 -21.41 -22.20 -10.12
CA LEU A 147 -21.83 -23.41 -9.38
C LEU A 147 -23.36 -23.51 -9.30
N ARG A 148 -24.06 -22.41 -9.05
CA ARG A 148 -25.53 -22.38 -9.07
C ARG A 148 -26.09 -22.75 -10.45
N GLN A 149 -25.46 -22.30 -11.52
CA GLN A 149 -25.86 -22.64 -12.89
C GLN A 149 -25.64 -24.12 -13.21
N GLU A 150 -24.48 -24.68 -12.85
CA GLU A 150 -24.17 -26.11 -13.00
C GLU A 150 -25.14 -26.99 -12.21
N MET A 151 -25.41 -26.65 -10.94
CA MET A 151 -26.36 -27.37 -10.09
C MET A 151 -27.79 -27.33 -10.65
N ARG A 152 -28.23 -26.18 -11.16
CA ARG A 152 -29.53 -26.06 -11.83
C ARG A 152 -29.60 -26.93 -13.08
N ALA A 153 -28.55 -26.96 -13.90
CA ALA A 153 -28.50 -27.79 -15.10
C ALA A 153 -28.53 -29.29 -14.78
N MET A 154 -27.85 -29.74 -13.72
CA MET A 154 -27.92 -31.12 -13.23
C MET A 154 -29.33 -31.48 -12.72
N ASN A 155 -30.00 -30.56 -12.03
CA ASN A 155 -31.34 -30.78 -11.50
C ASN A 155 -32.45 -30.69 -12.57
N ALA A 156 -32.25 -29.90 -13.64
CA ALA A 156 -33.19 -29.80 -14.76
C ALA A 156 -33.28 -31.09 -15.61
N GLY A 157 -32.33 -32.02 -15.46
CA GLY A 157 -32.42 -33.37 -16.03
C GLY A 157 -33.29 -34.34 -15.22
N LYS A 158 -33.86 -33.91 -14.09
CA LYS A 158 -34.75 -34.69 -13.22
C LYS A 158 -36.05 -33.91 -12.97
N GLU A 159 -37.00 -33.98 -13.89
CA GLU A 159 -38.37 -33.50 -13.63
C GLU A 159 -39.32 -34.64 -13.24
N ALA A 160 -39.93 -34.49 -12.05
CA ALA A 160 -41.34 -34.77 -11.75
C ALA A 160 -41.79 -33.84 -10.58
N PRO A 161 -43.08 -33.49 -10.46
CA PRO A 161 -43.50 -32.09 -10.33
C PRO A 161 -43.74 -31.53 -8.91
N ALA A 162 -43.82 -30.19 -8.90
CA ALA A 162 -44.07 -29.18 -7.86
C ALA A 162 -44.88 -29.52 -6.58
N ALA A 163 -44.36 -29.08 -5.42
CA ALA A 163 -44.96 -28.13 -4.44
C ALA A 163 -44.20 -28.20 -3.07
N PRO A 164 -44.48 -27.30 -2.10
CA PRO A 164 -44.13 -25.89 -2.02
C PRO A 164 -43.02 -25.61 -0.98
N GLU A 165 -42.57 -24.36 -0.97
CA GLU A 165 -41.50 -23.74 -0.18
C GLU A 165 -41.36 -24.20 1.29
N ALA A 166 -40.16 -24.62 1.70
CA ALA A 166 -39.67 -24.43 3.07
C ALA A 166 -38.12 -24.58 3.14
N GLU A 167 -37.51 -23.57 3.77
CA GLU A 167 -36.20 -23.56 4.45
C GLU A 167 -34.92 -23.24 3.66
N SER A 168 -34.28 -22.17 4.14
CA SER A 168 -32.99 -21.62 3.73
C SER A 168 -31.87 -22.64 3.92
N PRO A 169 -31.04 -22.93 2.91
CA PRO A 169 -29.96 -23.89 3.03
C PRO A 169 -28.74 -23.23 3.68
N GLY A 170 -28.79 -23.11 5.01
CA GLY A 170 -27.61 -22.90 5.83
C GLY A 170 -26.96 -24.25 6.15
N ASP A 171 -25.78 -24.48 5.58
CA ASP A 171 -24.80 -25.51 5.95
C ASP A 171 -25.26 -26.99 5.93
N MET A 172 -25.48 -27.51 4.71
CA MET A 172 -25.52 -28.96 4.45
C MET A 172 -24.22 -29.66 4.91
N HIS A 173 -23.08 -28.95 4.88
CA HIS A 173 -21.78 -29.46 5.36
C HIS A 173 -21.75 -29.64 6.88
N ASP A 174 -22.48 -28.82 7.64
CA ASP A 174 -22.61 -28.99 9.09
C ASP A 174 -23.57 -30.12 9.43
N LEU A 175 -24.62 -30.34 8.64
CA LEU A 175 -25.53 -31.48 8.79
C LEU A 175 -24.83 -32.81 8.50
N GLU A 176 -24.00 -32.87 7.47
CA GLU A 176 -23.22 -34.06 7.12
C GLU A 176 -22.18 -34.38 8.20
N ARG A 177 -21.56 -33.34 8.78
CA ARG A 177 -20.69 -33.48 9.95
C ARG A 177 -21.45 -33.94 11.20
N GLN A 178 -22.67 -33.45 11.40
CA GLN A 178 -23.54 -33.89 12.50
C GLN A 178 -23.99 -35.35 12.33
N LEU A 179 -24.27 -35.79 11.10
CA LEU A 179 -24.60 -37.19 10.80
C LEU A 179 -23.42 -38.13 11.07
N LEU A 180 -22.19 -37.75 10.67
CA LEU A 180 -20.97 -38.49 10.98
C LEU A 180 -20.70 -38.61 12.49
N LEU A 181 -21.02 -37.57 13.26
CA LEU A 181 -20.90 -37.60 14.72
C LEU A 181 -21.97 -38.46 15.38
N LEU A 182 -23.19 -38.48 14.83
CA LEU A 182 -24.28 -39.38 15.24
C LEU A 182 -23.94 -40.84 14.97
N GLU A 183 -23.42 -41.15 13.78
CA GLU A 183 -22.96 -42.49 13.42
C GLU A 183 -21.84 -42.97 14.36
N LYS A 184 -20.85 -42.12 14.66
CA LYS A 184 -19.81 -42.44 15.66
C LYS A 184 -20.33 -42.60 17.09
N ARG A 185 -21.44 -41.94 17.46
CA ARG A 185 -22.08 -42.08 18.78
C ARG A 185 -22.88 -43.37 18.92
N HIS A 186 -23.45 -43.85 17.81
CA HIS A 186 -24.30 -45.04 17.74
C HIS A 186 -23.59 -46.26 17.15
N ALA A 187 -22.34 -46.12 16.72
CA ALA A 187 -21.49 -47.26 16.39
C ALA A 187 -21.45 -48.19 17.60
N PRO A 188 -21.83 -49.48 17.45
CA PRO A 188 -21.73 -50.43 18.55
C PRO A 188 -20.27 -50.44 19.00
N LYS A 189 -20.04 -50.25 20.30
CA LYS A 189 -18.72 -50.46 20.88
C LYS A 189 -18.37 -51.91 20.59
N GLU A 190 -17.48 -52.16 19.62
CA GLU A 190 -16.81 -53.45 19.47
C GLU A 190 -16.01 -53.68 20.75
N ASN A 191 -16.68 -54.25 21.75
CA ASN A 191 -16.04 -54.70 22.95
C ASN A 191 -15.47 -56.09 22.62
N PRO A 192 -14.15 -56.29 22.64
CA PRO A 192 -13.54 -57.58 22.31
C PRO A 192 -13.89 -58.72 23.31
N ALA A 193 -14.80 -58.48 24.27
CA ALA A 193 -15.30 -59.45 25.23
C ALA A 193 -16.50 -60.29 24.73
N ASP A 194 -17.09 -59.99 23.55
CA ASP A 194 -18.21 -60.76 22.99
C ASP A 194 -17.78 -61.97 22.12
N TYR A 195 -16.47 -62.21 21.92
CA TYR A 195 -15.95 -63.35 21.13
C TYR A 195 -15.23 -64.45 21.94
N MET A 196 -15.21 -64.39 23.27
CA MET A 196 -14.69 -65.47 24.12
C MET A 196 -15.52 -65.63 25.40
N LYS A 197 -16.66 -66.29 25.24
CA LYS A 197 -16.98 -67.50 25.99
C LYS A 197 -16.85 -68.68 25.06
#